data_AF-D1VYB0-F1
#
_entry.id   AF-D1VYB0-F1
#
_cell.length_a   1.000
_cell.length_b   1.000
_cell.length_c   1.000
_cell.angle_alpha   90.00
_cell.angle_beta   90.00
_cell.angle_gamma   90.00
#
_symmetry.space_group_name_H-M   'P 1'
#
loop_
_entity.id
_entity.type
_entity.pdbx_description
1 polymer ?
#
loop_
_entity_poly.entity_id
_entity_poly.type
_entity_poly.pdbx_seq_one_letter_code
_entity_poly.pdbx_strand_id
1 'polypeptide(L)'
;MQPSVQPKTSPTKLFLANSAFIPEVIKLIEDGHTVTIDLRGYSMRPFLEHERDKGLIAKPPRPWKVGDVVLAEVQKGTYVIHRIIKMNSAQVTLRGDGNIGVEHCTVDQLKGFLLGFYRKGRTQLDATNGLKFRIYSKIWMALYPIRRYLLAAYRIWVHYFGPL
;
A
#
# COMPACT_ATOMS: atom_id res chain seq x y z
N MET A 1 23.83 -9.38 -43.72
CA MET A 1 23.71 -9.75 -42.29
C MET A 1 22.58 -8.92 -41.70
N GLN A 2 21.39 -9.48 -41.54
CA GLN A 2 20.28 -8.82 -40.83
C GLN A 2 20.42 -9.11 -39.33
N PRO A 3 20.32 -8.10 -38.45
CA PRO A 3 20.38 -8.34 -37.01
C PRO A 3 19.11 -9.07 -36.55
N SER A 4 19.31 -10.22 -35.91
CA SER A 4 18.28 -11.03 -35.26
C SER A 4 17.59 -10.21 -34.17
N VAL A 5 16.31 -9.87 -34.38
CA VAL A 5 15.44 -9.27 -33.36
C VAL A 5 15.10 -10.36 -32.35
N GLN A 6 15.73 -10.31 -31.18
CA GLN A 6 15.39 -11.15 -30.05
C GLN A 6 13.95 -10.83 -29.58
N PRO A 7 13.07 -11.83 -29.38
CA PRO A 7 11.72 -11.58 -28.90
C PRO A 7 11.77 -11.02 -27.47
N LYS A 8 11.14 -9.87 -27.23
CA LYS A 8 10.93 -9.33 -25.88
C LYS A 8 10.08 -10.32 -25.08
N THR A 9 10.71 -11.14 -24.25
CA THR A 9 10.02 -11.99 -23.29
C THR A 9 9.30 -11.09 -22.29
N SER A 10 7.99 -10.95 -22.46
CA SER A 10 7.10 -10.38 -21.44
C SER A 10 7.30 -11.18 -20.15
N PRO A 11 7.60 -10.56 -19.01
CA PRO A 11 7.79 -11.30 -17.76
C PRO A 11 6.51 -12.05 -17.40
N THR A 12 6.63 -13.36 -17.20
CA THR A 12 5.51 -14.20 -16.74
C THR A 12 5.08 -13.73 -15.35
N LYS A 13 3.88 -13.15 -15.26
CA LYS A 13 3.30 -12.73 -13.98
C LYS A 13 2.75 -13.95 -13.25
N LEU A 14 3.39 -14.35 -12.16
CA LEU A 14 2.88 -15.38 -11.26
C LEU A 14 1.91 -14.76 -10.25
N PHE A 15 0.73 -15.34 -10.11
CA PHE A 15 -0.27 -14.92 -9.13
C PHE A 15 -0.25 -15.87 -7.93
N LEU A 16 0.35 -15.41 -6.84
CA LEU A 16 0.35 -16.11 -5.56
C LEU A 16 -0.70 -15.52 -4.63
N ALA A 17 -1.28 -16.37 -3.78
CA ALA A 17 -2.15 -15.92 -2.69
C ALA A 17 -1.33 -15.10 -1.68
N ASN A 18 -1.93 -14.03 -1.14
CA ASN A 18 -1.26 -13.17 -0.15
C ASN A 18 -0.74 -13.98 1.05
N SER A 19 -1.48 -15.01 1.47
CA SER A 19 -1.11 -15.89 2.59
C SER A 19 0.17 -16.71 2.34
N ALA A 20 0.53 -16.97 1.09
CA ALA A 20 1.76 -17.70 0.72
C ALA A 20 2.90 -16.75 0.33
N PHE A 21 2.59 -15.63 -0.31
CA PHE A 21 3.58 -14.68 -0.81
C PHE A 21 4.12 -13.72 0.26
N ILE A 22 3.23 -13.15 1.08
CA ILE A 22 3.60 -12.11 2.04
C ILE A 22 4.54 -12.64 3.15
N PRO A 23 4.42 -13.87 3.68
CA PRO A 23 5.38 -14.39 4.64
C PRO A 23 6.83 -14.36 4.14
N GLU A 24 7.07 -14.68 2.86
CA GLU A 24 8.41 -14.63 2.28
C GLU A 24 8.91 -13.19 2.13
N VAL A 25 8.02 -12.26 1.77
CA VAL A 25 8.33 -10.82 1.76
C VAL A 25 8.72 -10.34 3.17
N ILE A 26 8.02 -10.80 4.21
CA ILE A 26 8.32 -10.45 5.60
C ILE A 26 9.71 -10.94 5.99
N LYS A 27 10.08 -12.18 5.66
CA LYS A 27 11.43 -12.70 5.93
C LYS A 27 12.52 -11.82 5.31
N LEU A 28 12.35 -11.46 4.03
CA LEU A 28 13.29 -10.56 3.34
C LEU A 28 13.40 -9.19 4.04
N ILE A 29 12.28 -8.64 4.50
CA ILE A 29 12.26 -7.38 5.25
C ILE A 29 12.97 -7.52 6.60
N GLU A 30 12.76 -8.64 7.30
CA GLU A 30 13.41 -8.94 8.59
C GLU A 30 14.93 -9.08 8.44
N ASP A 31 15.38 -9.66 7.32
CA ASP A 31 16.78 -9.75 6.90
C ASP A 31 17.38 -8.39 6.48
N GLY A 32 16.59 -7.32 6.50
CA GLY A 32 17.02 -5.95 6.21
C GLY A 32 16.93 -5.57 4.74
N HIS A 33 16.35 -6.41 3.89
CA HIS A 33 16.12 -6.06 2.50
C HIS A 33 14.92 -5.12 2.34
N THR A 34 14.96 -4.36 1.25
CA THR A 34 13.82 -3.56 0.80
C THR A 34 13.15 -4.30 -0.35
N VAL A 35 11.85 -4.55 -0.22
CA VAL A 35 11.09 -5.34 -1.20
C VAL A 35 10.11 -4.44 -1.94
N THR A 36 10.09 -4.55 -3.27
CA THR A 36 9.08 -3.90 -4.11
C THR A 36 8.02 -4.92 -4.48
N ILE A 37 6.76 -4.64 -4.13
CA ILE A 37 5.63 -5.51 -4.47
C ILE A 37 4.62 -4.79 -5.36
N ASP A 38 3.98 -5.54 -6.26
CA ASP A 38 2.84 -5.03 -7.03
C ASP A 38 1.62 -4.92 -6.11
N LEU A 39 1.01 -3.73 -6.06
CA LEU A 39 -0.15 -3.52 -5.21
C LEU A 39 -1.39 -4.10 -5.87
N ARG A 40 -2.06 -4.97 -5.12
CA ARG A 40 -3.29 -5.62 -5.55
C ARG A 40 -4.46 -5.26 -4.64
N GLY A 41 -5.61 -5.01 -5.26
CA GLY A 41 -6.83 -4.62 -4.58
C GLY A 41 -7.13 -3.12 -4.63
N TYR A 42 -8.33 -2.79 -4.17
CA TYR A 42 -8.92 -1.45 -4.28
C TYR A 42 -9.03 -0.72 -2.93
N SER A 43 -8.57 -1.36 -1.84
CA SER A 43 -8.71 -0.84 -0.47
C SER A 43 -7.93 0.44 -0.20
N MET A 44 -6.95 0.75 -1.06
CA MET A 44 -6.12 1.96 -0.98
C MET A 44 -6.44 2.99 -2.08
N ARG A 45 -7.52 2.81 -2.84
CA ARG A 45 -8.03 3.85 -3.75
C ARG A 45 -8.40 5.12 -2.97
N PRO A 46 -8.26 6.32 -3.53
CA PRO A 46 -7.76 6.64 -4.87
C PRO A 46 -6.22 6.73 -4.96
N PHE A 47 -5.47 6.43 -3.89
CA PHE A 47 -4.02 6.62 -3.88
C PHE A 47 -3.28 5.58 -4.67
N LEU A 48 -3.71 4.33 -4.53
CA LEU A 48 -3.07 3.19 -5.14
C LEU A 48 -4.09 2.51 -6.03
N GLU A 49 -3.71 2.36 -7.29
CA GLU A 49 -4.53 1.68 -8.29
C GLU A 49 -4.03 0.25 -8.50
N HIS A 50 -4.99 -0.66 -8.63
CA HIS A 50 -4.74 -2.09 -8.76
C HIS A 50 -3.86 -2.38 -9.99
N GLU A 51 -2.77 -3.13 -9.80
CA GLU A 51 -1.84 -3.57 -10.86
C GLU A 51 -1.12 -2.44 -11.61
N ARG A 52 -1.27 -1.19 -11.17
CA ARG A 52 -0.56 -0.03 -11.75
C ARG A 52 0.59 0.43 -10.87
N ASP A 53 0.36 0.45 -9.57
CA ASP A 53 1.27 1.06 -8.61
C ASP A 53 2.04 -0.03 -7.84
N LYS A 54 3.32 0.23 -7.54
CA LYS A 54 4.18 -0.67 -6.79
C LYS A 54 4.48 -0.08 -5.42
N GLY A 55 4.44 -0.88 -4.37
CA GLY A 55 4.76 -0.49 -3.00
C GLY A 55 6.18 -0.90 -2.62
N LEU A 56 6.98 0.03 -2.13
CA LEU A 56 8.31 -0.23 -1.57
C LEU A 56 8.18 -0.45 -0.07
N ILE A 57 8.48 -1.65 0.40
CA ILE A 57 8.34 -2.06 1.81
C ILE A 57 9.72 -2.34 2.39
N ALA A 58 9.96 -1.82 3.59
CA ALA A 58 11.17 -2.08 4.35
C ALA A 58 10.87 -2.17 5.84
N LYS A 59 11.91 -2.48 6.62
CA LYS A 59 11.87 -2.40 8.07
C LYS A 59 11.60 -0.94 8.48
N PRO A 60 10.78 -0.68 9.51
CA PRO A 60 10.55 0.68 9.99
C PRO A 60 11.87 1.35 10.38
N PRO A 61 12.24 2.51 9.80
CA PRO A 61 13.46 3.22 10.16
C PRO A 61 13.35 3.94 11.52
N ARG A 62 12.15 3.97 12.10
CA ARG A 62 11.80 4.65 13.35
C ARG A 62 10.59 3.96 13.98
N PRO A 63 10.29 4.23 15.26
CA PRO A 63 9.02 3.81 15.85
C PRO A 63 7.82 4.22 14.99
N TRP A 64 6.81 3.35 14.98
CA TRP A 64 5.55 3.55 14.28
C TRP A 64 4.87 4.84 14.72
N LYS A 65 4.22 5.55 13.80
CA LYS A 65 3.46 6.77 14.08
C LYS A 65 2.12 6.76 13.37
N VAL A 66 1.17 7.48 13.93
CA VAL A 66 -0.11 7.76 13.27
C VAL A 66 0.14 8.48 11.93
N GLY A 67 -0.51 8.00 10.88
CA GLY A 67 -0.35 8.45 9.50
C GLY A 67 0.56 7.57 8.65
N ASP A 68 1.35 6.69 9.26
CA ASP A 68 2.23 5.76 8.54
C ASP A 68 1.42 4.72 7.78
N VAL A 69 1.89 4.35 6.58
CA VAL A 69 1.33 3.23 5.81
C VAL A 69 2.15 1.99 6.13
N VAL A 70 1.49 0.93 6.54
CA VAL A 70 2.12 -0.27 7.08
C VAL A 70 1.51 -1.52 6.47
N LEU A 71 2.36 -2.54 6.31
CA LEU A 71 1.95 -3.92 6.09
C LEU A 71 1.69 -4.55 7.46
N ALA A 72 0.47 -5.03 7.68
CA ALA A 72 0.06 -5.63 8.94
C ALA A 72 -0.63 -6.96 8.72
N GLU A 73 -0.46 -7.87 9.67
CA GLU A 73 -1.17 -9.14 9.76
C GLU A 73 -2.34 -9.00 10.74
N VAL A 74 -3.52 -8.66 10.24
CA VAL A 74 -4.70 -8.41 11.09
C VAL A 74 -5.30 -9.69 11.66
N GLN A 75 -5.16 -10.79 10.94
CA GLN A 75 -5.53 -12.15 11.36
C GLN A 75 -4.51 -13.11 10.75
N LYS A 76 -4.37 -14.32 11.31
CA LYS A 76 -3.39 -15.31 10.84
C LYS A 76 -3.52 -15.54 9.32
N GLY A 77 -2.46 -15.25 8.57
CA GLY A 77 -2.44 -15.38 7.11
C GLY A 77 -3.24 -14.31 6.34
N THR A 78 -3.80 -13.32 7.03
CA THR A 78 -4.53 -12.19 6.44
C THR A 78 -3.70 -10.92 6.57
N TYR A 79 -3.14 -10.49 5.43
CA TYR A 79 -2.27 -9.33 5.34
C TYR A 79 -2.95 -8.15 4.66
N VAL A 80 -2.79 -6.95 5.25
CA VAL A 80 -3.35 -5.70 4.74
C VAL A 80 -2.29 -4.61 4.70
N ILE A 81 -2.40 -3.72 3.70
CA ILE A 81 -1.55 -2.53 3.57
C ILE A 81 -2.41 -1.31 3.81
N HIS A 82 -2.39 -0.78 5.03
CA HIS A 82 -3.29 0.28 5.45
C HIS A 82 -2.57 1.34 6.26
N ARG A 83 -3.25 2.45 6.50
CA ARG A 83 -2.72 3.57 7.27
C ARG A 83 -3.05 3.42 8.75
N ILE A 84 -2.08 3.68 9.61
CA ILE A 84 -2.31 3.82 11.06
C ILE A 84 -3.11 5.09 11.30
N ILE A 85 -4.36 4.97 11.75
CA ILE A 85 -5.21 6.12 12.10
C ILE A 85 -5.22 6.42 13.60
N LYS A 86 -4.94 5.40 14.42
CA LYS A 86 -4.84 5.51 15.87
C LYS A 86 -3.87 4.46 16.37
N MET A 87 -3.06 4.83 17.36
CA MET A 87 -2.13 3.93 18.00
C MET A 87 -2.12 4.23 19.49
N ASN A 88 -2.33 3.19 20.29
CA ASN A 88 -2.16 3.19 21.73
C ASN A 88 -0.90 2.36 22.07
N SER A 89 -0.63 2.12 23.36
CA SER A 89 0.56 1.37 23.81
C SER A 89 0.72 -0.02 23.17
N ALA A 90 -0.38 -0.75 22.96
CA ALA A 90 -0.35 -2.09 22.34
C ALA A 90 -1.29 -2.25 21.14
N GLN A 91 -2.33 -1.42 21.05
CA GLN A 91 -3.40 -1.52 20.07
C GLN A 91 -3.20 -0.51 18.93
N VAL A 92 -3.32 -0.98 17.70
CA VAL A 92 -3.20 -0.20 16.47
C VAL A 92 -4.51 -0.31 15.71
N THR A 93 -5.05 0.83 15.29
CA THR A 93 -6.20 0.88 14.38
C THR A 93 -5.71 1.28 13.00
N LEU A 94 -5.99 0.43 12.04
CA LEU A 94 -5.65 0.58 10.64
C LEU A 94 -6.90 0.95 9.84
N ARG A 95 -6.69 1.66 8.74
CA ARG A 95 -7.76 1.95 7.78
C ARG A 95 -7.19 2.03 6.38
N GLY A 96 -7.81 1.32 5.45
CA GLY A 96 -7.54 1.48 4.02
C GLY A 96 -8.02 2.83 3.51
N ASP A 97 -7.27 3.47 2.63
CA ASP A 97 -7.60 4.80 2.14
C ASP A 97 -8.87 4.84 1.24
N GLY A 98 -9.31 3.70 0.73
CA GLY A 98 -10.52 3.52 -0.08
C GLY A 98 -11.69 2.88 0.66
N ASN A 99 -11.50 2.56 1.94
CA ASN A 99 -12.51 1.95 2.79
C ASN A 99 -12.89 2.88 3.97
N ILE A 100 -14.14 2.75 4.42
CA ILE A 100 -14.63 3.40 5.64
C ILE A 100 -14.32 2.51 6.87
N GLY A 101 -14.34 1.19 6.67
CA GLY A 101 -14.04 0.20 7.69
C GLY A 101 -12.65 0.37 8.29
N VAL A 102 -12.52 -0.04 9.55
CA VAL A 102 -11.25 -0.08 10.29
C VAL A 102 -10.87 -1.53 10.54
N GLU A 103 -9.57 -1.81 10.55
CA GLU A 103 -9.03 -3.04 11.11
C GLU A 103 -8.30 -2.74 12.41
N HIS A 104 -8.29 -3.71 13.32
CA HIS A 104 -7.58 -3.64 14.58
C HIS A 104 -6.49 -4.70 14.59
N CYS A 105 -5.29 -4.31 15.03
CA CYS A 105 -4.16 -5.21 15.21
C CYS A 105 -3.30 -4.73 16.38
N THR A 106 -2.34 -5.53 16.81
CA THR A 106 -1.32 -5.11 17.79
C THR A 106 -0.09 -4.53 17.10
N VAL A 107 0.78 -3.90 17.88
CA VAL A 107 2.07 -3.38 17.37
C VAL A 107 2.95 -4.51 16.82
N ASP A 108 2.91 -5.69 17.43
CA ASP A 108 3.71 -6.87 17.01
C ASP A 108 3.21 -7.49 15.69
N GLN A 109 1.96 -7.19 15.32
CA GLN A 109 1.36 -7.58 14.05
C GLN A 109 1.74 -6.65 12.90
N LEU A 110 2.46 -5.56 13.16
CA LEU A 110 3.04 -4.71 12.12
C LEU A 110 4.31 -5.34 11.56
N LYS A 111 4.30 -5.67 10.27
CA LYS A 111 5.36 -6.47 9.62
C LYS A 111 6.24 -5.67 8.68
N GLY A 112 5.78 -4.53 8.19
CA GLY A 112 6.57 -3.71 7.27
C GLY A 112 6.12 -2.26 7.20
N PHE A 113 7.07 -1.37 6.95
CA PHE A 113 6.83 0.04 6.68
C PHE A 113 6.84 0.29 5.19
N LEU A 114 5.80 0.93 4.65
CA LEU A 114 5.82 1.36 3.26
C LEU A 114 6.61 2.66 3.12
N LEU A 115 7.80 2.58 2.53
CA LEU A 115 8.68 3.72 2.26
C LEU A 115 8.12 4.66 1.19
N GLY A 116 7.40 4.12 0.22
CA GLY A 116 6.90 4.89 -0.90
C GLY A 116 6.23 4.05 -1.96
N PHE A 117 5.79 4.72 -3.01
CA PHE A 117 5.11 4.11 -4.15
C PHE A 117 5.74 4.52 -5.47
N TYR A 118 5.79 3.58 -6.40
CA TYR A 118 6.03 3.88 -7.80
C TYR A 118 4.68 3.94 -8.51
N ARG A 119 4.33 5.10 -9.07
CA ARG A 119 3.02 5.33 -9.69
C ARG A 119 3.11 5.46 -11.20
N LYS A 120 2.13 4.92 -11.92
CA LYS A 120 1.97 5.09 -13.39
C LYS A 120 3.24 4.76 -14.19
N GLY A 121 3.97 3.71 -13.78
CA GLY A 121 5.23 3.31 -14.44
C GLY A 121 6.40 4.28 -14.26
N ARG A 122 6.28 5.31 -13.41
CA ARG A 122 7.37 6.22 -13.09
C ARG A 122 8.40 5.52 -12.20
N THR A 123 9.68 5.82 -12.43
CA THR A 123 10.82 5.35 -11.62
C THR A 123 11.09 6.24 -10.40
N GLN A 124 10.42 7.38 -10.29
CA GLN A 124 10.51 8.24 -9.12
C GLN A 124 9.66 7.68 -7.99
N LEU A 125 10.27 7.54 -6.81
CA LEU A 125 9.61 7.07 -5.61
C LEU A 125 8.80 8.21 -4.98
N ASP A 126 7.48 8.06 -4.92
CA ASP A 126 6.62 8.92 -4.12
C ASP A 126 6.74 8.47 -2.66
N ALA A 127 7.71 9.06 -1.95
CA ALA A 127 8.02 8.66 -0.59
C ALA A 127 6.90 9.05 0.40
N THR A 128 6.46 8.09 1.21
CA THR A 128 5.42 8.29 2.24
C THR A 128 5.91 9.16 3.40
N ASN A 129 7.23 9.31 3.55
CA ASN A 129 7.85 10.16 4.55
C ASN A 129 7.95 11.64 4.14
N GLY A 130 7.69 11.96 2.86
CA GLY A 130 7.80 13.33 2.34
C GLY A 130 6.75 14.28 2.93
N LEU A 131 7.12 15.56 3.09
CA LEU A 131 6.23 16.58 3.65
C LEU A 131 4.89 16.68 2.88
N LYS A 132 4.95 16.56 1.55
CA LYS A 132 3.77 16.52 0.66
C LYS A 132 2.82 15.40 1.07
N PHE A 133 3.32 14.17 1.20
CA PHE A 133 2.51 13.02 1.57
C PHE A 133 1.96 13.11 2.99
N ARG A 134 2.74 13.66 3.94
CA ARG A 134 2.29 13.86 5.33
C ARG A 134 1.18 14.90 5.44
N ILE A 135 1.31 16.04 4.76
CA ILE A 135 0.26 17.07 4.71
C ILE A 135 -0.98 16.49 4.04
N TYR A 136 -0.79 15.84 2.89
CA TYR A 136 -1.87 15.18 2.16
C TYR A 136 -2.59 14.14 3.04
N SER A 137 -1.84 13.29 3.74
CA SER A 137 -2.36 12.28 4.65
C SER A 137 -3.17 12.91 5.79
N LYS A 138 -2.69 14.00 6.39
CA LYS A 138 -3.45 14.73 7.42
C LYS A 138 -4.76 15.28 6.88
N ILE A 139 -4.75 15.90 5.71
CA ILE A 139 -5.96 16.41 5.05
C ILE A 139 -6.93 15.26 4.77
N TRP A 140 -6.44 14.14 4.22
CA TRP A 140 -7.25 12.97 3.93
C TRP A 140 -7.88 12.34 5.19
N MET A 141 -7.13 12.29 6.30
CA MET A 141 -7.65 11.83 7.58
C MET A 141 -8.69 12.80 8.16
N ALA A 142 -8.50 14.11 8.00
CA ALA A 142 -9.44 15.13 8.46
C ALA A 142 -10.74 15.16 7.63
N LEU A 143 -10.67 14.85 6.34
CA LEU A 143 -11.81 14.78 5.42
C LEU A 143 -12.70 13.54 5.63
N TYR A 144 -12.46 12.73 6.66
CA TYR A 144 -13.23 11.53 6.97
C TYR A 144 -14.78 11.69 6.92
N PRO A 145 -15.43 12.74 7.46
CA PRO A 145 -16.89 12.86 7.39
C PRO A 145 -17.41 13.04 5.95
N ILE A 146 -16.62 13.67 5.07
CA ILE A 146 -16.98 13.93 3.68
C ILE A 146 -16.50 12.79 2.76
N ARG A 147 -15.56 11.97 3.25
CA ARG A 147 -14.92 10.89 2.50
C ARG A 147 -15.90 9.87 1.93
N ARG A 148 -17.03 9.63 2.59
CA ARG A 148 -18.10 8.76 2.04
C ARG A 148 -18.61 9.28 0.69
N TYR A 149 -18.82 10.58 0.56
CA TYR A 149 -19.27 11.22 -0.68
C TYR A 149 -18.16 11.29 -1.73
N LEU A 150 -16.94 11.62 -1.32
CA LEU A 150 -15.78 11.63 -2.24
C LEU A 150 -15.51 10.25 -2.84
N LEU A 151 -15.57 9.19 -2.03
CA LEU A 151 -15.39 7.82 -2.50
C LEU A 151 -16.55 7.39 -3.40
N ALA A 152 -17.79 7.79 -3.10
CA ALA A 152 -18.94 7.52 -3.96
C ALA A 152 -18.78 8.21 -5.34
N ALA A 153 -18.45 9.50 -5.34
CA ALA A 153 -18.19 10.27 -6.57
C ALA A 153 -17.02 9.67 -7.38
N TYR A 154 -15.93 9.27 -6.72
CA TYR A 154 -14.80 8.62 -7.37
C TYR A 154 -15.17 7.25 -7.95
N ARG A 155 -15.96 6.43 -7.22
CA ARG A 155 -16.45 5.13 -7.75
C ARG A 155 -17.31 5.31 -8.99
N ILE A 156 -18.20 6.30 -8.99
CA ILE A 156 -19.01 6.68 -10.14
C ILE A 156 -18.11 7.15 -11.28
N TRP A 157 -17.14 8.04 -11.01
CA TRP A 157 -16.18 8.49 -12.02
C TRP A 157 -15.41 7.34 -12.65
N VAL A 158 -14.84 6.43 -11.84
CA VAL A 158 -14.10 5.27 -12.34
C VAL A 158 -14.99 4.36 -13.18
N HIS A 159 -16.27 4.22 -12.83
CA HIS A 159 -17.22 3.44 -13.62
C HIS A 159 -17.45 4.04 -15.02
N TYR A 160 -17.55 5.37 -15.13
CA TYR A 160 -17.85 6.04 -16.41
C TYR A 160 -16.61 6.43 -17.23
N PHE A 161 -15.51 6.79 -16.58
CA PHE A 161 -14.32 7.38 -17.22
C PHE A 161 -13.02 6.60 -16.98
N GLY A 162 -13.07 5.54 -16.16
CA GLY A 162 -11.89 4.78 -15.76
C GLY A 162 -11.07 5.45 -14.65
N PRO A 163 -10.05 4.75 -14.11
CA PRO A 163 -9.20 5.26 -13.04
C PRO A 163 -8.27 6.40 -13.53
N LEU A 164 -8.23 7.49 -12.76
CA LEU A 164 -7.38 8.67 -12.97
C LEU A 164 -5.87 8.37 -12.84
#